data_AF-A0A919AMV6-F1
#
_entry.id   AF-A0A919AMV6-F1
#
_cell.length_a   1.000
_cell.length_b   1.000
_cell.length_c   1.000
_cell.angle_alpha   90.00
_cell.angle_beta   90.00
_cell.angle_gamma   90.00
#
_symmetry.space_group_name_H-M   'P 1'
#
loop_
_entity.id
_entity.type
_entity.pdbx_description
1 polymer ?
#
loop_
_entity_poly.entity_id
_entity_poly.type
_entity_poly.pdbx_seq_one_letter_code
_entity_poly.pdbx_strand_id
1 'polypeptide(L)'
;MAAAVAGGTVPAAAGSATAAGPAAEGGTGAADADRDPGRQVDYRSWTTYRDWRGGAADGTRAVAGARPGVVIGAPAGTTQYTDPHTGTTAAWEYARWTSPVHRLAVPATEVIASWNARTPGGTWIQVELKGTYSDGTATPWYVMGRWAAGDQDIRRTSVDDQGDGRSSVWTDTFAIDDASTGLRLTSYRLRLTLYRRPGADVTPTVWRLGAMGSDIPDRFTVPASTPGLAQELTVPRYSQEIHKGQYPEYDNGGEAWCSPTSSQMIIEYWGGRLTEEQLAWVDPSYADPQVCHAARSTYDYQYGGCGNWPFNAAYAATFDGLQGVVTRLRSLTDLETLIAAGIPAITSQSFLASELTGAGYGTSGHLMTVIGFTATGDVIANDPASDSNEQVRRVYQRREFENIWLRTKRYNASGKVASGTGGVCYLYFPAHPTPRQRKALAAVGVR
;
A
#
# COMPACT_ATOMS: atom_id res chain seq x y z
N MET A 1 30.22 12.94 34.48
CA MET A 1 30.50 12.81 35.93
C MET A 1 29.43 11.90 36.51
N ALA A 2 29.85 10.83 37.15
CA ALA A 2 29.00 9.81 37.77
C ALA A 2 28.49 10.25 39.15
N ALA A 3 27.30 9.79 39.52
CA ALA A 3 26.78 9.49 40.88
C ALA A 3 25.29 9.12 40.70
N ALA A 4 24.74 7.91 40.93
CA ALA A 4 24.79 6.99 42.07
C ALA A 4 24.29 7.70 43.37
N VAL A 5 23.36 7.22 44.21
CA VAL A 5 22.96 5.85 44.62
C VAL A 5 21.62 5.94 45.40
N ALA A 6 20.95 4.78 45.53
CA ALA A 6 20.12 4.32 46.68
C ALA A 6 18.76 4.99 46.93
N GLY A 7 17.67 4.31 47.31
CA GLY A 7 17.50 2.97 47.89
C GLY A 7 16.50 3.10 49.05
N GLY A 8 15.42 2.32 49.06
CA GLY A 8 14.42 2.34 50.14
C GLY A 8 13.39 1.22 50.01
N THR A 9 13.30 0.38 51.03
CA THR A 9 12.66 -0.93 51.13
C THR A 9 11.24 -0.91 51.72
N VAL A 10 10.28 -1.66 51.11
CA VAL A 10 9.44 -2.81 51.64
C VAL A 10 8.78 -2.62 53.04
N PRO A 11 7.46 -2.95 53.28
CA PRO A 11 7.03 -4.36 53.28
C PRO A 11 5.62 -4.79 52.84
N ALA A 12 5.57 -6.12 52.71
CA ALA A 12 4.58 -7.08 52.28
C ALA A 12 3.20 -7.06 52.98
N ALA A 13 2.22 -7.62 52.28
CA ALA A 13 1.17 -8.43 52.90
C ALA A 13 0.82 -9.60 51.98
N ALA A 14 0.94 -10.82 52.52
CA ALA A 14 0.48 -12.06 51.92
C ALA A 14 -0.98 -12.32 52.34
N GLY A 15 -1.78 -12.86 51.42
CA GLY A 15 -3.14 -13.33 51.69
C GLY A 15 -3.51 -14.44 50.71
N SER A 16 -3.90 -15.57 51.27
CA SER A 16 -3.91 -16.92 50.72
C SER A 16 -5.06 -17.27 49.76
N ALA A 17 -4.79 -18.32 48.97
CA ALA A 17 -5.65 -18.97 48.00
C ALA A 17 -6.96 -19.56 48.55
N THR A 18 -7.96 -19.69 47.67
CA THR A 18 -8.91 -20.82 47.68
C THR A 18 -9.19 -21.26 46.24
N ALA A 19 -9.11 -22.58 46.03
CA ALA A 19 -9.41 -23.26 44.78
C ALA A 19 -10.86 -23.76 44.80
N ALA A 20 -11.54 -23.67 43.65
CA ALA A 20 -12.66 -24.52 43.30
C ALA A 20 -12.75 -24.61 41.77
N GLY A 21 -12.76 -25.82 41.23
CA GLY A 21 -13.27 -26.12 39.88
C GLY A 21 -14.29 -27.27 40.00
N PRO A 22 -14.71 -27.90 38.89
CA PRO A 22 -14.94 -27.40 37.54
C PRO A 22 -16.43 -27.51 37.16
N ALA A 23 -16.86 -26.85 36.07
CA ALA A 23 -18.09 -27.20 35.38
C ALA A 23 -17.81 -27.24 33.87
N ALA A 24 -18.06 -28.41 33.28
CA ALA A 24 -17.93 -28.71 31.87
C ALA A 24 -19.29 -28.60 31.16
N GLU A 25 -19.24 -28.71 29.82
CA GLU A 25 -20.29 -28.67 28.80
C GLU A 25 -20.58 -27.27 28.22
N GLY A 26 -20.50 -27.00 26.92
CA GLY A 26 -20.22 -27.81 25.74
C GLY A 26 -20.54 -27.00 24.48
N GLY A 27 -19.74 -27.17 23.41
CA GLY A 27 -20.16 -26.97 22.02
C GLY A 27 -20.07 -25.56 21.40
N THR A 28 -19.00 -25.31 20.65
CA THR A 28 -19.02 -25.24 19.16
C THR A 28 -17.61 -24.88 18.68
N GLY A 29 -16.85 -25.92 18.31
CA GLY A 29 -15.62 -25.76 17.55
C GLY A 29 -15.97 -25.39 16.10
N ALA A 30 -15.46 -24.24 15.65
CA ALA A 30 -15.11 -23.96 14.25
C ALA A 30 -14.57 -22.52 14.14
N ALA A 31 -13.36 -22.24 14.65
CA ALA A 31 -12.58 -21.04 14.27
C ALA A 31 -11.12 -21.11 14.76
N ASP A 32 -10.43 -22.23 14.53
CA ASP A 32 -8.95 -22.23 14.53
C ASP A 32 -8.48 -22.91 13.26
N ALA A 33 -8.79 -22.26 12.14
CA ALA A 33 -8.15 -22.56 10.87
C ALA A 33 -6.95 -21.62 10.71
N ASP A 34 -5.78 -22.20 10.91
CA ASP A 34 -4.52 -21.81 10.26
C ASP A 34 -3.79 -20.58 10.84
N ARG A 35 -3.35 -20.68 12.09
CA ARG A 35 -2.19 -19.89 12.56
C ARG A 35 -0.91 -20.59 12.15
N ASP A 36 -0.47 -20.36 10.92
CA ASP A 36 0.92 -20.58 10.52
C ASP A 36 1.82 -19.71 11.41
N PRO A 37 2.64 -20.30 12.31
CA PRO A 37 3.50 -19.54 13.23
C PRO A 37 4.56 -18.69 12.50
N GLY A 38 4.77 -18.90 11.19
CA GLY A 38 5.67 -18.14 10.35
C GLY A 38 5.01 -16.99 9.56
N ARG A 39 3.70 -16.77 9.72
CA ARG A 39 3.00 -15.70 9.00
C ARG A 39 3.34 -14.34 9.63
N GLN A 40 3.97 -13.47 8.85
CA GLN A 40 4.38 -12.12 9.28
C GLN A 40 3.55 -10.99 8.65
N VAL A 41 2.64 -11.35 7.74
CA VAL A 41 1.81 -10.43 6.95
C VAL A 41 0.38 -10.95 6.93
N ASP A 42 -0.56 -10.06 7.17
CA ASP A 42 -1.98 -10.28 7.00
C ASP A 42 -2.57 -9.22 6.08
N TYR A 43 -3.43 -9.64 5.15
CA TYR A 43 -4.12 -8.75 4.22
C TYR A 43 -5.60 -9.07 4.21
N ARG A 44 -6.42 -8.05 4.47
CA ARG A 44 -7.88 -8.14 4.37
C ARG A 44 -8.41 -7.01 3.51
N SER A 45 -9.32 -7.35 2.62
CA SER A 45 -10.05 -6.39 1.80
C SER A 45 -11.54 -6.74 1.71
N TRP A 46 -12.38 -5.73 1.54
CA TRP A 46 -13.80 -5.82 1.24
C TRP A 46 -14.00 -5.52 -0.24
N THR A 47 -14.54 -6.48 -0.99
CA THR A 47 -14.64 -6.40 -2.46
C THR A 47 -15.97 -6.95 -3.00
N THR A 48 -16.63 -7.84 -2.27
CA THR A 48 -17.87 -8.47 -2.71
C THR A 48 -19.10 -7.72 -2.21
N TYR A 49 -20.26 -7.95 -2.84
CA TYR A 49 -21.53 -7.40 -2.35
C TYR A 49 -21.81 -7.78 -0.88
N ARG A 50 -21.49 -9.03 -0.50
CA ARG A 50 -21.63 -9.51 0.88
C ARG A 50 -20.71 -8.76 1.83
N ASP A 51 -19.47 -8.48 1.42
CA ASP A 51 -18.53 -7.68 2.21
C ASP A 51 -19.09 -6.29 2.48
N TRP A 52 -19.58 -5.61 1.44
CA TRP A 52 -20.16 -4.26 1.58
C TRP A 52 -21.42 -4.26 2.45
N ARG A 53 -22.28 -5.27 2.33
CA ARG A 53 -23.46 -5.44 3.20
C ARG A 53 -23.11 -5.77 4.66
N GLY A 54 -21.92 -6.30 4.91
CA GLY A 54 -21.45 -6.63 6.26
C GLY A 54 -20.99 -5.42 7.07
N GLY A 55 -20.66 -4.30 6.42
CA GLY A 55 -20.28 -3.06 7.11
C GLY A 55 -21.48 -2.23 7.58
N ALA A 56 -21.22 -1.33 8.53
CA ALA A 56 -22.20 -0.36 8.98
C ALA A 56 -22.30 0.79 7.97
N ALA A 57 -23.48 0.95 7.38
CA ALA A 57 -23.77 1.99 6.40
C ALA A 57 -24.46 3.19 7.08
N ASP A 58 -23.96 4.39 6.80
CA ASP A 58 -24.61 5.66 7.11
C ASP A 58 -24.71 6.44 5.79
N GLY A 59 -25.88 6.35 5.15
CA GLY A 59 -26.12 6.94 3.83
C GLY A 59 -25.50 6.19 2.64
N THR A 60 -24.61 5.23 2.87
CA THR A 60 -24.01 4.42 1.79
C THR A 60 -24.91 3.29 1.34
N ARG A 61 -24.73 2.84 0.09
CA ARG A 61 -25.45 1.70 -0.49
C ARG A 61 -24.47 0.76 -1.18
N ALA A 62 -24.57 -0.53 -0.88
CA ALA A 62 -23.86 -1.57 -1.62
C ALA A 62 -24.51 -1.77 -3.00
N VAL A 63 -23.67 -1.86 -4.03
CA VAL A 63 -24.07 -2.10 -5.42
C VAL A 63 -23.58 -3.48 -5.83
N ALA A 64 -24.50 -4.32 -6.33
CA ALA A 64 -24.18 -5.62 -6.89
C ALA A 64 -23.76 -5.50 -8.36
N GLY A 65 -23.31 -6.60 -8.96
CA GLY A 65 -22.92 -6.66 -10.37
C GLY A 65 -21.59 -7.37 -10.57
N ALA A 66 -21.02 -7.24 -11.77
CA ALA A 66 -19.74 -7.86 -12.11
C ALA A 66 -18.62 -7.37 -11.19
N ARG A 67 -18.58 -6.07 -10.88
CA ARG A 67 -17.65 -5.44 -9.93
C ARG A 67 -18.42 -4.76 -8.81
N PRO A 68 -18.77 -5.50 -7.72
CA PRO A 68 -19.49 -4.93 -6.60
C PRO A 68 -18.74 -3.75 -5.97
N GLY A 69 -19.48 -2.81 -5.41
CA GLY A 69 -18.90 -1.63 -4.78
C GLY A 69 -19.84 -0.97 -3.80
N VAL A 70 -19.38 0.14 -3.24
CA VAL A 70 -20.17 1.01 -2.37
C VAL A 70 -20.25 2.42 -2.96
N VAL A 71 -21.44 3.01 -2.90
CA VAL A 71 -21.78 4.34 -3.41
C VAL A 71 -22.54 5.14 -2.36
N ILE A 72 -22.76 6.44 -2.63
CA ILE A 72 -23.72 7.25 -1.89
C ILE A 72 -25.13 6.81 -2.30
N GLY A 73 -25.94 6.37 -1.33
CA GLY A 73 -27.36 6.07 -1.53
C GLY A 73 -28.22 7.30 -1.23
N ALA A 74 -28.10 7.81 -0.01
CA ALA A 74 -28.64 9.09 0.43
C ALA A 74 -27.56 9.77 1.29
N PRO A 75 -27.30 11.07 1.14
CA PRO A 75 -26.29 11.73 1.95
C PRO A 75 -26.68 11.67 3.43
N ALA A 76 -25.74 11.27 4.29
CA ALA A 76 -25.88 11.29 5.74
C ALA A 76 -25.87 12.73 6.28
N GLY A 77 -25.29 13.67 5.53
CA GLY A 77 -25.30 15.09 5.83
C GLY A 77 -24.41 15.87 4.88
N THR A 78 -24.22 17.14 5.20
CA THR A 78 -23.31 18.06 4.49
C THR A 78 -22.17 18.50 5.41
N THR A 79 -20.99 18.73 4.85
CA THR A 79 -19.84 19.33 5.53
C THR A 79 -19.15 20.35 4.65
N GLN A 80 -18.45 21.30 5.25
CA GLN A 80 -17.46 22.11 4.54
C GLN A 80 -16.12 21.38 4.55
N TYR A 81 -15.36 21.50 3.47
CA TYR A 81 -13.96 21.09 3.41
C TYR A 81 -13.16 22.22 2.79
N THR A 82 -12.13 22.66 3.51
CA THR A 82 -11.10 23.57 3.00
C THR A 82 -9.91 22.72 2.59
N ASP A 83 -9.60 22.73 1.30
CA ASP A 83 -8.43 22.06 0.78
C ASP A 83 -7.17 22.82 1.24
N PRO A 84 -6.25 22.18 2.00
CA PRO A 84 -5.12 22.87 2.62
C PRO A 84 -4.08 23.38 1.60
N HIS A 85 -4.09 22.83 0.38
CA HIS A 85 -3.11 23.11 -0.66
C HIS A 85 -3.56 24.20 -1.64
N THR A 86 -4.88 24.43 -1.73
CA THR A 86 -5.46 25.49 -2.57
C THR A 86 -6.13 26.60 -1.78
N GLY A 87 -6.42 26.39 -0.49
CA GLY A 87 -7.22 27.29 0.34
C GLY A 87 -8.71 27.36 -0.04
N THR A 88 -9.14 26.61 -1.07
CA THR A 88 -10.51 26.64 -1.54
C THR A 88 -11.42 25.90 -0.58
N THR A 89 -12.51 26.54 -0.17
CA THR A 89 -13.54 25.93 0.68
C THR A 89 -14.77 25.58 -0.14
N ALA A 90 -15.26 24.35 0.02
CA ALA A 90 -16.45 23.87 -0.66
C ALA A 90 -17.35 23.04 0.26
N ALA A 91 -18.66 23.12 0.02
CA ALA A 91 -19.64 22.26 0.65
C ALA A 91 -19.68 20.90 -0.06
N TRP A 92 -19.84 19.83 0.72
CA TRP A 92 -19.91 18.46 0.25
C TRP A 92 -21.00 17.70 0.99
N GLU A 93 -21.85 17.00 0.24
CA GLU A 93 -22.63 15.90 0.77
C GLU A 93 -21.72 14.72 1.04
N TYR A 94 -21.96 14.00 2.13
CA TYR A 94 -21.19 12.80 2.44
C TYR A 94 -22.05 11.61 2.84
N ALA A 95 -21.50 10.41 2.66
CA ALA A 95 -21.99 9.17 3.24
C ALA A 95 -20.83 8.34 3.76
N ARG A 96 -21.05 7.55 4.82
CA ARG A 96 -20.01 6.75 5.48
C ARG A 96 -20.32 5.26 5.41
N TRP A 97 -19.27 4.48 5.22
CA TRP A 97 -19.29 3.03 5.38
C TRP A 97 -18.17 2.65 6.36
N THR A 98 -18.48 1.86 7.39
CA THR A 98 -17.48 1.39 8.37
C THR A 98 -17.41 -0.12 8.36
N SER A 99 -16.21 -0.67 8.23
CA SER A 99 -16.00 -2.10 8.19
C SER A 99 -16.39 -2.77 9.52
N PRO A 100 -16.73 -4.08 9.50
CA PRO A 100 -16.56 -4.94 10.67
C PRO A 100 -15.15 -4.84 11.22
N VAL A 101 -14.97 -5.19 12.49
CA VAL A 101 -13.62 -5.36 13.06
C VAL A 101 -12.92 -6.50 12.32
N HIS A 102 -11.75 -6.24 11.77
CA HIS A 102 -10.83 -7.26 11.31
C HIS A 102 -9.80 -7.54 12.39
N ARG A 103 -9.75 -8.77 12.89
CA ARG A 103 -8.68 -9.22 13.78
C ARG A 103 -7.52 -9.69 12.90
N LEU A 104 -6.37 -9.06 13.07
CA LEU A 104 -5.19 -9.43 12.32
C LEU A 104 -4.77 -10.85 12.71
N ALA A 105 -4.49 -11.69 11.71
CA ALA A 105 -3.90 -13.01 11.95
C ALA A 105 -2.50 -12.90 12.56
N VAL A 106 -1.82 -11.77 12.31
CA VAL A 106 -0.51 -11.39 12.82
C VAL A 106 -0.62 -10.01 13.46
N PRO A 107 -0.48 -9.86 14.79
CA PRO A 107 -0.43 -8.55 15.42
C PRO A 107 0.66 -7.69 14.77
N ALA A 108 0.30 -6.50 14.31
CA ALA A 108 1.13 -5.71 13.40
C ALA A 108 1.89 -4.58 14.13
N THR A 109 3.07 -4.27 13.62
CA THR A 109 3.80 -3.02 13.90
C THR A 109 3.52 -1.96 12.85
N GLU A 110 3.14 -2.36 11.64
CA GLU A 110 2.81 -1.45 10.55
C GLU A 110 1.49 -1.85 9.86
N VAL A 111 0.73 -0.86 9.41
CA VAL A 111 -0.49 -1.08 8.59
C VAL A 111 -0.56 -0.06 7.45
N ILE A 112 -0.77 -0.56 6.23
CA ILE A 112 -1.02 0.27 5.05
C ILE A 112 -2.44 0.01 4.55
N ALA A 113 -3.29 1.04 4.62
CA ALA A 113 -4.63 1.01 4.04
C ALA A 113 -4.58 1.37 2.56
N SER A 114 -5.34 0.68 1.72
CA SER A 114 -5.43 0.95 0.28
C SER A 114 -6.85 0.74 -0.24
N TRP A 115 -7.15 1.38 -1.37
CA TRP A 115 -8.48 1.39 -1.97
C TRP A 115 -8.42 1.36 -3.49
N ASN A 116 -9.52 0.98 -4.12
CA ASN A 116 -9.72 1.06 -5.57
C ASN A 116 -11.05 1.78 -5.79
N ALA A 117 -11.01 2.93 -6.45
CA ALA A 117 -12.17 3.80 -6.53
C ALA A 117 -12.24 4.51 -7.88
N ARG A 118 -13.48 4.73 -8.33
CA ARG A 118 -13.82 5.73 -9.34
C ARG A 118 -14.33 6.97 -8.62
N THR A 119 -13.74 8.11 -8.91
CA THR A 119 -14.14 9.42 -8.38
C THR A 119 -14.34 10.37 -9.58
N PRO A 120 -15.52 10.35 -10.21
CA PRO A 120 -15.85 11.32 -11.25
C PRO A 120 -15.74 12.76 -10.72
N GLY A 121 -15.63 13.73 -11.62
CA GLY A 121 -15.61 15.16 -11.25
C GLY A 121 -16.78 15.52 -10.32
N GLY A 122 -16.50 16.34 -9.30
CA GLY A 122 -17.44 16.66 -8.24
C GLY A 122 -17.52 15.60 -7.15
N THR A 123 -16.57 14.66 -7.06
CA THR A 123 -16.54 13.62 -6.03
C THR A 123 -15.13 13.30 -5.54
N TRP A 124 -15.02 12.82 -4.30
CA TRP A 124 -13.76 12.35 -3.71
C TRP A 124 -14.05 11.41 -2.53
N ILE A 125 -13.02 10.82 -1.95
CA ILE A 125 -13.14 9.91 -0.80
C ILE A 125 -12.11 10.21 0.30
N GLN A 126 -12.46 9.84 1.53
CA GLN A 126 -11.52 9.78 2.66
C GLN A 126 -11.50 8.36 3.22
N VAL A 127 -10.32 7.85 3.51
CA VAL A 127 -10.12 6.56 4.18
C VAL A 127 -9.49 6.78 5.54
N GLU A 128 -10.04 6.13 6.55
CA GLU A 128 -9.59 6.25 7.94
C GLU A 128 -9.41 4.89 8.58
N LEU A 129 -8.46 4.79 9.50
CA LEU A 129 -8.14 3.58 10.26
C LEU A 129 -8.31 3.85 11.76
N LYS A 130 -8.93 2.90 12.47
CA LYS A 130 -8.92 2.83 13.93
C LYS A 130 -8.57 1.43 14.38
N GLY A 131 -7.59 1.31 15.26
CA GLY A 131 -7.06 0.06 15.76
C GLY A 131 -7.34 -0.19 17.24
N THR A 132 -7.07 -1.43 17.65
CA THR A 132 -6.95 -1.84 19.05
C THR A 132 -5.58 -2.43 19.28
N TYR A 133 -4.88 -1.91 20.28
CA TYR A 133 -3.57 -2.38 20.70
C TYR A 133 -3.63 -3.72 21.43
N SER A 134 -2.47 -4.37 21.61
CA SER A 134 -2.34 -5.64 22.33
C SER A 134 -2.67 -5.54 23.83
N ASP A 135 -2.63 -4.35 24.41
CA ASP A 135 -3.07 -4.09 25.79
C ASP A 135 -4.59 -3.82 25.93
N GLY A 136 -5.34 -3.87 24.82
CA GLY A 136 -6.78 -3.65 24.77
C GLY A 136 -7.21 -2.19 24.60
N THR A 137 -6.29 -1.23 24.67
CA THR A 137 -6.61 0.19 24.42
C THR A 137 -6.76 0.46 22.91
N ALA A 138 -7.44 1.55 22.56
CA ALA A 138 -7.72 1.90 21.17
C ALA A 138 -6.88 3.08 20.69
N THR A 139 -6.54 3.07 19.40
CA THR A 139 -5.99 4.24 18.72
C THR A 139 -7.09 5.32 18.55
N PRO A 140 -6.71 6.58 18.28
CA PRO A 140 -7.62 7.51 17.62
C PRO A 140 -7.99 7.02 16.20
N TRP A 141 -8.92 7.73 15.53
CA TRP A 141 -9.09 7.56 14.09
C TRP A 141 -7.99 8.33 13.36
N TYR A 142 -7.23 7.65 12.54
CA TYR A 142 -6.25 8.26 11.65
C TYR A 142 -6.81 8.36 10.24
N VAL A 143 -6.59 9.49 9.57
CA VAL A 143 -6.86 9.70 8.16
C VAL A 143 -5.70 9.11 7.36
N MET A 144 -5.96 8.04 6.63
CA MET A 144 -4.97 7.35 5.79
C MET A 144 -4.83 7.98 4.40
N GLY A 145 -5.77 8.85 4.02
CA GLY A 145 -5.69 9.65 2.81
C GLY A 145 -7.01 10.28 2.41
N ARG A 146 -6.93 11.44 1.77
CA ARG A 146 -8.03 12.09 1.02
C ARG A 146 -7.70 12.00 -0.45
N TRP A 147 -8.58 11.41 -1.24
CA TRP A 147 -8.24 11.00 -2.60
C TRP A 147 -9.37 11.26 -3.60
N ALA A 148 -8.97 11.82 -4.74
CA ALA A 148 -9.72 11.87 -5.99
C ALA A 148 -8.82 11.34 -7.11
N ALA A 149 -9.39 10.94 -8.25
CA ALA A 149 -8.65 10.49 -9.43
C ALA A 149 -8.09 11.71 -10.19
N GLY A 150 -8.89 12.77 -10.34
CA GLY A 150 -8.44 14.08 -10.80
C GLY A 150 -7.87 14.94 -9.65
N ASP A 151 -7.37 16.11 -10.01
CA ASP A 151 -6.78 17.10 -9.08
C ASP A 151 -7.56 18.44 -9.06
N GLN A 152 -8.78 18.45 -9.62
CA GLN A 152 -9.62 19.64 -9.76
C GLN A 152 -10.62 19.83 -8.60
N ASP A 153 -11.06 18.73 -7.98
CA ASP A 153 -12.02 18.76 -6.86
C ASP A 153 -11.34 18.99 -5.51
N ILE A 154 -10.26 18.23 -5.31
CA ILE A 154 -9.32 18.36 -4.20
C ILE A 154 -7.91 18.06 -4.71
N ARG A 155 -6.90 18.60 -4.04
CA ARG A 155 -5.53 18.15 -4.12
C ARG A 155 -5.39 16.91 -3.23
N ARG A 156 -5.33 15.74 -3.87
CA ARG A 156 -5.20 14.45 -3.16
C ARG A 156 -4.02 14.49 -2.20
N THR A 157 -4.22 14.03 -0.97
CA THR A 157 -3.29 14.36 0.11
C THR A 157 -3.28 13.32 1.21
N SER A 158 -2.07 12.99 1.69
CA SER A 158 -1.87 12.44 3.04
C SER A 158 -2.13 13.53 4.09
N VAL A 159 -2.07 13.14 5.38
CA VAL A 159 -2.30 14.05 6.51
C VAL A 159 -1.17 13.87 7.52
N ASP A 160 -0.43 14.95 7.77
CA ASP A 160 0.72 14.98 8.67
C ASP A 160 0.34 15.04 10.15
N ASP A 161 1.35 14.87 11.00
CA ASP A 161 1.32 15.09 12.46
C ASP A 161 0.24 14.28 13.19
N GLN A 162 -0.07 13.11 12.65
CA GLN A 162 -1.01 12.16 13.25
C GLN A 162 -0.28 11.18 14.16
N GLY A 163 -0.54 11.26 15.48
CA GLY A 163 -0.02 10.30 16.44
C GLY A 163 -0.73 10.34 17.79
N ASP A 164 -0.47 9.34 18.63
CA ASP A 164 -0.98 9.25 20.01
C ASP A 164 0.12 9.00 21.06
N GLY A 165 1.39 9.16 20.67
CA GLY A 165 2.57 8.88 21.49
C GLY A 165 2.92 7.39 21.62
N ARG A 166 2.20 6.52 20.91
CA ARG A 166 2.44 5.08 20.83
C ARG A 166 2.45 4.58 19.39
N SER A 167 1.70 5.25 18.53
CA SER A 167 1.73 5.08 17.10
C SER A 167 1.56 6.41 16.37
N SER A 168 2.07 6.42 15.15
CA SER A 168 2.04 7.56 14.23
C SER A 168 1.68 7.10 12.82
N VAL A 169 1.19 8.02 11.99
CA VAL A 169 1.05 7.80 10.54
C VAL A 169 2.15 8.54 9.80
N TRP A 170 2.96 7.81 9.05
CA TRP A 170 4.00 8.32 8.18
C TRP A 170 3.50 8.29 6.73
N THR A 171 3.00 9.43 6.25
CA THR A 171 2.39 9.61 4.91
C THR A 171 1.18 8.70 4.65
N ASP A 172 1.40 7.39 4.47
CA ASP A 172 0.39 6.38 4.18
C ASP A 172 0.46 5.13 5.09
N THR A 173 1.44 5.08 5.99
CA THR A 173 1.74 3.92 6.83
C THR A 173 1.50 4.24 8.30
N PHE A 174 0.53 3.56 8.92
CA PHE A 174 0.45 3.50 10.38
C PHE A 174 1.64 2.70 10.89
N ALA A 175 2.33 3.18 11.93
CA ALA A 175 3.44 2.50 12.57
C ALA A 175 3.36 2.62 14.11
N ILE A 176 3.68 1.54 14.81
CA ILE A 176 3.98 1.57 16.25
C ILE A 176 5.32 2.30 16.43
N ASP A 177 5.34 3.33 17.28
CA ASP A 177 6.50 4.22 17.43
C ASP A 177 7.73 3.48 18.01
N ASP A 178 7.50 2.58 18.97
CA ASP A 178 8.53 1.71 19.54
C ASP A 178 8.06 0.25 19.60
N ALA A 179 8.36 -0.48 18.53
CA ALA A 179 8.05 -1.91 18.41
C ALA A 179 8.80 -2.78 19.45
N SER A 180 9.89 -2.29 20.06
CA SER A 180 10.68 -3.05 21.05
C SER A 180 9.95 -3.23 22.38
N THR A 181 8.96 -2.38 22.67
CA THR A 181 8.07 -2.51 23.83
C THR A 181 7.16 -3.76 23.78
N GLY A 182 7.07 -4.42 22.62
CA GLY A 182 6.13 -5.52 22.39
C GLY A 182 4.70 -5.06 22.10
N LEU A 183 4.43 -3.74 22.06
CA LEU A 183 3.13 -3.22 21.64
C LEU A 183 2.85 -3.58 20.18
N ARG A 184 1.62 -4.02 19.90
CA ARG A 184 1.17 -4.37 18.55
C ARG A 184 -0.25 -3.89 18.32
N LEU A 185 -0.58 -3.61 17.06
CA LEU A 185 -1.97 -3.50 16.62
C LEU A 185 -2.55 -4.90 16.42
N THR A 186 -3.63 -5.25 17.12
CA THR A 186 -4.23 -6.61 17.06
C THR A 186 -5.47 -6.69 16.20
N SER A 187 -6.16 -5.57 16.00
CA SER A 187 -7.33 -5.49 15.14
C SER A 187 -7.54 -4.06 14.66
N TYR A 188 -8.31 -3.90 13.58
CA TYR A 188 -8.67 -2.58 13.07
C TYR A 188 -10.09 -2.54 12.49
N ARG A 189 -10.60 -1.33 12.32
CA ARG A 189 -11.71 -0.97 11.45
C ARG A 189 -11.23 0.05 10.43
N LEU A 190 -11.77 -0.02 9.22
CA LEU A 190 -11.64 1.04 8.23
C LEU A 190 -12.96 1.79 8.14
N ARG A 191 -12.89 3.11 8.04
CA ARG A 191 -14.02 3.98 7.71
C ARG A 191 -13.75 4.64 6.37
N LEU A 192 -14.71 4.50 5.47
CA LEU A 192 -14.71 5.12 4.15
C LEU A 192 -15.78 6.20 4.15
N THR A 193 -15.38 7.43 3.89
CA THR A 193 -16.31 8.55 3.66
C THR A 193 -16.30 8.91 2.19
N LEU A 194 -17.47 8.88 1.58
CA LEU A 194 -17.71 9.25 0.18
C LEU A 194 -18.24 10.66 0.14
N TYR A 195 -17.72 11.50 -0.75
CA TYR A 195 -18.15 12.88 -0.92
C TYR A 195 -18.64 13.15 -2.34
N ARG A 196 -19.66 14.01 -2.45
CA ARG A 196 -20.12 14.57 -3.72
C ARG A 196 -20.57 16.03 -3.53
N ARG A 197 -20.64 16.80 -4.61
CA ARG A 197 -21.24 18.14 -4.58
C ARG A 197 -22.71 18.07 -4.13
N PRO A 198 -23.20 19.01 -3.29
CA PRO A 198 -24.59 19.02 -2.85
C PRO A 198 -25.58 18.99 -4.01
N GLY A 199 -26.62 18.15 -3.90
CA GLY A 199 -27.65 17.98 -4.92
C GLY A 199 -27.21 17.24 -6.19
N ALA A 200 -25.96 16.81 -6.31
CA ALA A 200 -25.49 16.09 -7.49
C ALA A 200 -25.86 14.60 -7.43
N ASP A 201 -26.26 14.00 -8.56
CA ASP A 201 -26.54 12.57 -8.63
C ASP A 201 -25.28 11.71 -8.80
N VAL A 202 -24.19 12.31 -9.29
CA VAL A 202 -22.91 11.62 -9.47
C VAL A 202 -22.34 11.18 -8.12
N THR A 203 -21.89 9.93 -8.05
CA THR A 203 -21.30 9.36 -6.83
C THR A 203 -19.90 8.84 -7.11
N PRO A 204 -18.99 8.91 -6.13
CA PRO A 204 -17.81 8.05 -6.17
C PRO A 204 -18.28 6.59 -6.00
N THR A 205 -17.50 5.66 -6.54
CA THR A 205 -17.74 4.21 -6.40
C THR A 205 -16.45 3.57 -5.92
N VAL A 206 -16.50 2.86 -4.80
CA VAL A 206 -15.34 2.13 -4.27
C VAL A 206 -15.57 0.63 -4.43
N TRP A 207 -14.66 -0.04 -5.13
CA TRP A 207 -14.75 -1.47 -5.46
C TRP A 207 -13.88 -2.35 -4.56
N ARG A 208 -12.84 -1.77 -3.96
CA ARG A 208 -11.99 -2.43 -2.98
C ARG A 208 -11.63 -1.42 -1.90
N LEU A 209 -11.73 -1.84 -0.65
CA LEU A 209 -11.11 -1.19 0.49
C LEU A 209 -10.40 -2.28 1.29
N GLY A 210 -9.18 -2.04 1.77
CA GLY A 210 -8.47 -3.03 2.54
C GLY A 210 -7.24 -2.48 3.23
N ALA A 211 -6.58 -3.31 4.01
CA ALA A 211 -5.31 -3.00 4.63
C ALA A 211 -4.42 -4.22 4.74
N MET A 212 -3.12 -4.00 4.53
CA MET A 212 -2.05 -4.94 4.85
C MET A 212 -1.49 -4.56 6.23
N GLY A 213 -1.50 -5.50 7.17
CA GLY A 213 -0.81 -5.38 8.45
C GLY A 213 0.39 -6.33 8.50
N SER A 214 1.49 -5.88 9.09
CA SER A 214 2.70 -6.69 9.19
C SER A 214 3.48 -6.47 10.47
N ASP A 215 4.22 -7.49 10.89
CA ASP A 215 5.29 -7.41 11.89
C ASP A 215 6.53 -8.12 11.36
N ILE A 216 7.28 -7.42 10.50
CA ILE A 216 8.52 -7.96 9.92
C ILE A 216 9.67 -7.62 10.87
N PRO A 217 10.43 -8.60 11.38
CA PRO A 217 11.52 -8.33 12.30
C PRO A 217 12.65 -7.56 11.64
N ASP A 218 13.42 -6.86 12.47
CA ASP A 218 14.68 -6.24 12.09
C ASP A 218 15.65 -7.28 11.52
N ARG A 219 16.05 -7.08 10.27
CA ARG A 219 16.99 -7.95 9.57
C ARG A 219 17.78 -7.17 8.54
N PHE A 220 19.09 -7.38 8.54
CA PHE A 220 20.02 -6.83 7.54
C PHE A 220 20.17 -7.74 6.32
N THR A 221 19.87 -9.02 6.51
CA THR A 221 19.86 -10.03 5.46
C THR A 221 18.65 -10.94 5.56
N VAL A 222 18.35 -11.64 4.48
CA VAL A 222 17.28 -12.65 4.41
C VAL A 222 17.82 -14.00 3.98
N PRO A 223 17.15 -15.13 4.28
CA PRO A 223 17.50 -16.42 3.71
C PRO A 223 17.48 -16.37 2.17
N ALA A 224 18.43 -17.05 1.54
CA ALA A 224 18.47 -17.11 0.07
C ALA A 224 17.36 -18.05 -0.45
N SER A 225 16.57 -17.60 -1.42
CA SER A 225 15.65 -18.48 -2.14
C SER A 225 16.34 -19.27 -3.25
N THR A 226 15.86 -20.48 -3.48
CA THR A 226 16.28 -21.31 -4.61
C THR A 226 15.49 -20.89 -5.86
N PRO A 227 16.15 -20.64 -7.01
CA PRO A 227 15.46 -20.40 -8.28
C PRO A 227 14.49 -21.53 -8.67
N GLY A 228 13.27 -21.17 -9.04
CA GLY A 228 12.25 -22.13 -9.47
C GLY A 228 11.60 -21.84 -10.83
N LEU A 229 11.86 -20.67 -11.41
CA LEU A 229 11.19 -20.21 -12.63
C LEU A 229 12.19 -19.57 -13.61
N ALA A 230 12.01 -19.83 -14.90
CA ALA A 230 12.66 -19.12 -15.99
C ALA A 230 11.58 -18.63 -16.97
N GLN A 231 11.22 -17.36 -16.87
CA GLN A 231 10.14 -16.74 -17.64
C GLN A 231 10.31 -15.22 -17.63
N GLU A 232 9.98 -14.57 -18.74
CA GLU A 232 9.94 -13.11 -18.84
C GLU A 232 8.60 -12.66 -19.43
N LEU A 233 7.97 -11.70 -18.76
CA LEU A 233 6.73 -11.06 -19.22
C LEU A 233 7.07 -9.87 -20.11
N THR A 234 6.29 -9.69 -21.18
CA THR A 234 6.48 -8.59 -22.13
C THR A 234 5.86 -7.29 -21.62
N VAL A 235 6.40 -6.76 -20.53
CA VAL A 235 5.98 -5.48 -19.95
C VAL A 235 6.65 -4.32 -20.71
N PRO A 236 5.90 -3.27 -21.11
CA PRO A 236 6.47 -2.06 -21.68
C PRO A 236 7.56 -1.45 -20.82
N ARG A 237 8.45 -0.67 -21.45
CA ARG A 237 9.63 -0.11 -20.80
C ARG A 237 9.56 1.41 -20.86
N TYR A 238 9.55 2.02 -19.68
CA TYR A 238 9.57 3.47 -19.54
C TYR A 238 10.67 3.89 -18.57
N SER A 239 11.48 4.84 -19.02
CA SER A 239 12.46 5.54 -18.23
C SER A 239 11.80 6.72 -17.55
N GLN A 240 12.11 6.94 -16.28
CA GLN A 240 11.76 8.18 -15.60
C GLN A 240 12.76 9.30 -15.97
N GLU A 241 14.02 8.97 -16.22
CA GLU A 241 15.10 9.95 -16.41
C GLU A 241 14.99 10.75 -17.72
N ILE A 242 14.27 10.27 -18.72
CA ILE A 242 13.99 11.08 -19.92
C ILE A 242 13.09 12.29 -19.61
N HIS A 243 12.40 12.26 -18.46
CA HIS A 243 11.54 13.34 -17.96
C HIS A 243 12.24 14.25 -16.95
N LYS A 244 13.57 14.16 -16.84
CA LYS A 244 14.36 14.97 -15.92
C LYS A 244 14.02 16.46 -16.06
N GLY A 245 13.61 17.10 -14.96
CA GLY A 245 13.22 18.52 -14.95
C GLY A 245 11.94 18.89 -15.71
N GLN A 246 11.20 17.92 -16.27
CA GLN A 246 9.87 18.15 -16.85
C GLN A 246 8.82 18.18 -15.73
N TYR A 247 7.88 19.12 -15.78
CA TYR A 247 6.86 19.33 -14.74
C TYR A 247 7.42 19.37 -13.30
N PRO A 248 8.28 20.35 -12.99
CA PRO A 248 8.97 20.43 -11.70
C PRO A 248 8.01 20.54 -10.49
N GLU A 249 6.76 20.96 -10.69
CA GLU A 249 5.71 20.95 -9.68
C GLU A 249 5.35 19.56 -9.16
N TYR A 250 5.71 18.49 -9.88
CA TYR A 250 5.53 17.11 -9.45
C TYR A 250 6.88 16.52 -9.02
N ASP A 251 7.45 17.04 -7.92
CA ASP A 251 8.69 16.53 -7.31
C ASP A 251 9.95 16.70 -8.20
N ASN A 252 10.12 17.91 -8.77
CA ASN A 252 11.24 18.31 -9.64
C ASN A 252 11.33 17.57 -10.98
N GLY A 253 10.41 16.65 -11.28
CA GLY A 253 10.33 15.93 -12.55
C GLY A 253 10.72 14.46 -12.45
N GLY A 254 11.13 13.91 -13.58
CA GLY A 254 11.40 12.49 -13.78
C GLY A 254 12.29 11.82 -12.73
N GLU A 255 13.21 12.55 -12.11
CA GLU A 255 14.15 12.02 -11.09
C GLU A 255 13.45 11.37 -9.89
N ALA A 256 12.20 11.73 -9.61
CA ALA A 256 11.42 11.20 -8.50
C ALA A 256 10.22 10.34 -8.93
N TRP A 257 10.11 9.99 -10.21
CA TRP A 257 8.92 9.34 -10.80
C TRP A 257 9.00 7.82 -10.91
N CYS A 258 9.87 7.16 -10.14
CA CYS A 258 10.03 5.70 -10.20
C CYS A 258 8.71 4.92 -9.98
N SER A 259 7.87 5.37 -9.03
CA SER A 259 6.59 4.74 -8.71
C SER A 259 5.52 4.92 -9.80
N PRO A 260 5.21 6.14 -10.28
CA PRO A 260 4.27 6.32 -11.39
C PRO A 260 4.76 5.68 -12.69
N THR A 261 6.06 5.74 -12.99
CA THR A 261 6.65 5.11 -14.18
C THR A 261 6.48 3.58 -14.13
N SER A 262 6.83 2.96 -13.00
CA SER A 262 6.61 1.52 -12.78
C SER A 262 5.12 1.14 -12.83
N SER A 263 4.26 2.00 -12.28
CA SER A 263 2.82 1.78 -12.33
C SER A 263 2.30 1.77 -13.75
N GLN A 264 2.70 2.75 -14.57
CA GLN A 264 2.28 2.87 -15.96
C GLN A 264 2.74 1.67 -16.81
N MET A 265 3.96 1.16 -16.58
CA MET A 265 4.45 -0.05 -17.25
C MET A 265 3.52 -1.26 -17.04
N ILE A 266 3.09 -1.54 -15.80
CA ILE A 266 2.18 -2.67 -15.53
C ILE A 266 0.76 -2.38 -16.01
N ILE A 267 0.27 -1.15 -15.87
CA ILE A 267 -1.06 -0.77 -16.35
C ILE A 267 -1.18 -1.05 -17.85
N GLU A 268 -0.17 -0.67 -18.65
CA GLU A 268 -0.16 -0.92 -20.09
C GLU A 268 0.11 -2.37 -20.47
N TYR A 269 0.88 -3.13 -19.67
CA TYR A 269 1.00 -4.57 -19.84
C TYR A 269 -0.37 -5.27 -19.81
N TRP A 270 -1.30 -4.76 -18.99
CA TRP A 270 -2.69 -5.25 -18.96
C TRP A 270 -3.63 -4.56 -19.97
N GLY A 271 -3.11 -3.69 -20.84
CA GLY A 271 -3.87 -3.00 -21.87
C GLY A 271 -4.53 -1.68 -21.43
N GLY A 272 -4.26 -1.20 -20.22
CA GLY A 272 -4.75 0.10 -19.75
C GLY A 272 -4.01 1.24 -20.44
N ARG A 273 -4.59 1.81 -21.50
CA ARG A 273 -4.00 2.94 -22.23
C ARG A 273 -4.82 4.20 -22.05
N LEU A 274 -4.13 5.33 -21.86
CA LEU A 274 -4.75 6.64 -21.85
C LEU A 274 -5.12 7.04 -23.29
N THR A 275 -6.21 7.78 -23.42
CA THR A 275 -6.64 8.39 -24.69
C THR A 275 -5.85 9.66 -24.99
N GLU A 276 -5.82 10.07 -26.26
CA GLU A 276 -5.20 11.35 -26.66
C GLU A 276 -5.80 12.54 -25.90
N GLU A 277 -7.11 12.53 -25.64
CA GLU A 277 -7.78 13.58 -24.85
C GLU A 277 -7.27 13.65 -23.41
N GLN A 278 -7.06 12.50 -22.76
CA GLN A 278 -6.50 12.45 -21.40
C GLN A 278 -5.03 12.93 -21.37
N LEU A 279 -4.30 12.78 -22.46
CA LEU A 279 -2.90 13.17 -22.59
C LEU A 279 -2.73 14.60 -23.14
N ALA A 280 -3.80 15.26 -23.60
CA ALA A 280 -3.73 16.55 -24.29
C ALA A 280 -3.19 17.70 -23.43
N TRP A 281 -3.13 17.54 -22.11
CA TRP A 281 -2.50 18.53 -21.22
C TRP A 281 -0.97 18.43 -21.21
N VAL A 282 -0.41 17.31 -21.66
CA VAL A 282 1.04 17.08 -21.68
C VAL A 282 1.66 17.83 -22.86
N ASP A 283 2.82 18.43 -22.65
CA ASP A 283 3.58 19.11 -23.69
C ASP A 283 3.91 18.09 -24.80
N PRO A 284 3.48 18.34 -26.05
CA PRO A 284 3.63 17.38 -27.14
C PRO A 284 5.09 17.14 -27.55
N SER A 285 6.05 17.96 -27.06
CA SER A 285 7.48 17.73 -27.25
C SER A 285 8.06 16.68 -26.31
N TYR A 286 7.35 16.32 -25.23
CA TYR A 286 7.80 15.30 -24.29
C TYR A 286 7.43 13.90 -24.81
N ALA A 287 8.42 13.01 -24.81
CA ALA A 287 8.18 11.59 -25.02
C ALA A 287 7.34 11.02 -23.87
N ASP A 288 6.73 9.85 -24.07
CA ASP A 288 6.03 9.10 -23.02
C ASP A 288 5.04 9.93 -22.16
N PRO A 289 4.08 10.65 -22.77
CA PRO A 289 3.16 11.52 -22.04
C PRO A 289 2.34 10.80 -20.97
N GLN A 290 2.16 9.48 -21.09
CA GLN A 290 1.55 8.63 -20.08
C GLN A 290 2.31 8.60 -18.75
N VAL A 291 3.64 8.79 -18.75
CA VAL A 291 4.45 8.85 -17.53
C VAL A 291 4.21 10.19 -16.82
N CYS A 292 4.17 11.29 -17.57
CA CYS A 292 3.79 12.62 -17.05
C CYS A 292 2.36 12.59 -16.46
N HIS A 293 1.42 11.93 -17.16
CA HIS A 293 0.07 11.70 -16.66
C HIS A 293 0.05 10.90 -15.35
N ALA A 294 0.81 9.80 -15.28
CA ALA A 294 0.91 9.00 -14.08
C ALA A 294 1.49 9.79 -12.89
N ALA A 295 2.53 10.61 -13.11
CA ALA A 295 3.11 11.47 -12.08
C ALA A 295 2.06 12.43 -11.49
N ARG A 296 1.40 13.24 -12.33
CA ARG A 296 0.31 14.13 -11.90
C ARG A 296 -0.83 13.39 -11.18
N SER A 297 -1.16 12.19 -11.66
CA SER A 297 -2.28 11.40 -11.14
C SER A 297 -1.99 10.71 -9.80
N THR A 298 -0.71 10.60 -9.42
CA THR A 298 -0.27 9.94 -8.18
C THR A 298 0.35 10.90 -7.17
N TYR A 299 0.64 12.14 -7.57
CA TYR A 299 1.24 13.16 -6.72
C TYR A 299 0.40 13.42 -5.45
N ASP A 300 1.03 13.25 -4.30
CA ASP A 300 0.50 13.57 -2.99
C ASP A 300 0.98 14.96 -2.59
N TYR A 301 0.05 15.91 -2.49
CA TYR A 301 0.37 17.31 -2.27
C TYR A 301 0.89 17.63 -0.86
N GLN A 302 0.62 16.78 0.14
CA GLN A 302 1.21 16.95 1.48
C GLN A 302 2.60 16.35 1.54
N TYR A 303 2.76 15.13 1.03
CA TYR A 303 4.06 14.47 0.96
C TYR A 303 5.05 15.20 0.04
N GLY A 304 4.53 15.86 -1.00
CA GLY A 304 5.32 16.57 -2.00
C GLY A 304 5.92 15.64 -3.06
N GLY A 305 5.39 14.42 -3.23
CA GLY A 305 5.98 13.40 -4.12
C GLY A 305 4.97 12.36 -4.65
N CYS A 306 5.45 11.54 -5.58
CA CYS A 306 4.64 10.51 -6.27
C CYS A 306 4.74 9.11 -5.63
N GLY A 307 5.40 8.99 -4.47
CA GLY A 307 5.74 7.72 -3.82
C GLY A 307 4.68 7.13 -2.89
N ASN A 308 3.53 7.78 -2.72
CA ASN A 308 2.46 7.32 -1.81
C ASN A 308 1.84 6.00 -2.30
N TRP A 309 1.93 4.94 -1.48
CA TRP A 309 1.57 3.58 -1.89
C TRP A 309 0.11 3.44 -2.32
N PRO A 310 -0.89 3.79 -1.48
CA PRO A 310 -2.29 3.66 -1.86
C PRO A 310 -2.68 4.57 -3.01
N PHE A 311 -2.01 5.71 -3.24
CA PHE A 311 -2.36 6.60 -4.36
C PHE A 311 -1.99 5.98 -5.70
N ASN A 312 -0.83 5.32 -5.80
CA ASN A 312 -0.42 4.58 -6.99
C ASN A 312 -1.35 3.39 -7.27
N ALA A 313 -1.70 2.61 -6.23
CA ALA A 313 -2.64 1.49 -6.37
C ALA A 313 -4.06 1.96 -6.76
N ALA A 314 -4.50 3.11 -6.23
CA ALA A 314 -5.78 3.71 -6.59
C ALA A 314 -5.77 4.26 -8.03
N TYR A 315 -4.67 4.88 -8.48
CA TYR A 315 -4.48 5.31 -9.86
C TYR A 315 -4.60 4.14 -10.84
N ALA A 316 -3.91 3.03 -10.59
CA ALA A 316 -4.00 1.84 -11.44
C ALA A 316 -5.44 1.31 -11.56
N ALA A 317 -6.23 1.43 -10.50
CA ALA A 317 -7.63 1.01 -10.48
C ALA A 317 -8.59 1.96 -11.21
N THR A 318 -8.12 3.14 -11.67
CA THR A 318 -8.93 4.05 -12.52
C THR A 318 -9.06 3.55 -13.95
N PHE A 319 -8.19 2.63 -14.37
CA PHE A 319 -8.25 2.01 -15.69
C PHE A 319 -9.27 0.87 -15.71
N ASP A 320 -10.03 0.80 -16.79
CA ASP A 320 -11.08 -0.18 -16.95
C ASP A 320 -10.54 -1.60 -16.85
N GLY A 321 -11.23 -2.42 -16.06
CA GLY A 321 -10.85 -3.82 -15.87
C GLY A 321 -9.60 -4.05 -15.02
N LEU A 322 -9.01 -3.03 -14.38
CA LEU A 322 -7.85 -3.18 -13.49
C LEU A 322 -8.18 -2.96 -12.02
N GLN A 323 -7.40 -3.63 -11.16
CA GLN A 323 -7.37 -3.41 -9.73
C GLN A 323 -5.93 -3.48 -9.22
N GLY A 324 -5.68 -2.81 -8.10
CA GLY A 324 -4.37 -2.77 -7.45
C GLY A 324 -4.44 -3.05 -5.96
N VAL A 325 -3.40 -3.66 -5.41
CA VAL A 325 -3.21 -3.82 -3.97
C VAL A 325 -1.79 -3.44 -3.57
N VAL A 326 -1.66 -2.93 -2.35
CA VAL A 326 -0.38 -2.80 -1.65
C VAL A 326 -0.26 -3.97 -0.69
N THR A 327 0.85 -4.70 -0.76
CA THR A 327 1.11 -5.84 0.14
C THR A 327 2.61 -6.01 0.38
N ARG A 328 2.98 -6.98 1.24
CA ARG A 328 4.35 -7.43 1.42
C ARG A 328 4.50 -8.87 0.94
N LEU A 329 5.48 -9.13 0.08
CA LEU A 329 5.91 -10.49 -0.26
C LEU A 329 7.09 -10.89 0.62
N ARG A 330 7.26 -12.20 0.85
CA ARG A 330 8.22 -12.70 1.84
C ARG A 330 9.49 -13.28 1.22
N SER A 331 9.46 -13.57 -0.07
CA SER A 331 10.55 -14.24 -0.79
C SER A 331 10.45 -13.98 -2.30
N LEU A 332 11.54 -14.23 -3.04
CA LEU A 332 11.44 -14.31 -4.50
C LEU A 332 10.60 -15.51 -4.96
N THR A 333 10.42 -16.56 -4.15
CA THR A 333 9.53 -17.68 -4.48
C THR A 333 8.05 -17.24 -4.51
N ASP A 334 7.63 -16.35 -3.61
CA ASP A 334 6.30 -15.71 -3.69
C ASP A 334 6.17 -14.93 -5.01
N LEU A 335 7.23 -14.22 -5.41
CA LEU A 335 7.25 -13.44 -6.65
C LEU A 335 7.25 -14.33 -7.91
N GLU A 336 8.03 -15.42 -7.93
CA GLU A 336 8.01 -16.45 -8.99
C GLU A 336 6.61 -17.03 -9.15
N THR A 337 5.89 -17.27 -8.05
CA THR A 337 4.49 -17.75 -8.08
C THR A 337 3.57 -16.78 -8.85
N LEU A 338 3.77 -15.48 -8.69
CA LEU A 338 3.01 -14.43 -9.39
C LEU A 338 3.42 -14.31 -10.86
N ILE A 339 4.72 -14.26 -11.15
CA ILE A 339 5.25 -14.20 -12.52
C ILE A 339 4.81 -15.43 -13.33
N ALA A 340 4.85 -16.62 -12.72
CA ALA A 340 4.33 -17.83 -13.33
C ALA A 340 2.84 -17.74 -13.66
N ALA A 341 2.06 -16.89 -12.98
CA ALA A 341 0.66 -16.61 -13.29
C ALA A 341 0.45 -15.41 -14.22
N GLY A 342 1.53 -14.82 -14.74
CA GLY A 342 1.51 -13.66 -15.62
C GLY A 342 1.30 -12.33 -14.90
N ILE A 343 1.56 -12.27 -13.59
CA ILE A 343 1.38 -11.07 -12.77
C ILE A 343 2.75 -10.47 -12.45
N PRO A 344 3.17 -9.37 -13.11
CA PRO A 344 4.36 -8.62 -12.71
C PRO A 344 4.12 -7.93 -11.36
N ALA A 345 5.20 -7.57 -10.67
CA ALA A 345 5.12 -6.85 -9.40
C ALA A 345 6.06 -5.65 -9.41
N ILE A 346 5.69 -4.60 -8.69
CA ILE A 346 6.55 -3.43 -8.49
C ILE A 346 7.12 -3.52 -7.08
N THR A 347 8.43 -3.68 -6.98
CA THR A 347 9.14 -3.90 -5.71
C THR A 347 9.84 -2.63 -5.26
N SER A 348 9.72 -2.32 -3.98
CA SER A 348 10.44 -1.21 -3.33
C SER A 348 11.86 -1.61 -2.98
N GLN A 349 12.85 -0.86 -3.43
CA GLN A 349 14.28 -1.12 -3.22
C GLN A 349 14.96 0.00 -2.43
N SER A 350 15.95 -0.37 -1.61
CA SER A 350 16.86 0.56 -0.93
C SER A 350 18.25 -0.05 -0.77
N PHE A 351 19.25 0.57 -1.40
CA PHE A 351 20.59 -0.01 -1.55
C PHE A 351 21.68 1.04 -1.76
N LEU A 352 22.92 0.71 -1.41
CA LEU A 352 24.11 1.43 -1.85
C LEU A 352 24.52 0.93 -3.23
N ALA A 353 25.22 1.75 -4.01
CA ALA A 353 25.67 1.37 -5.35
C ALA A 353 26.50 0.08 -5.39
N SER A 354 27.20 -0.25 -4.29
CA SER A 354 27.98 -1.47 -4.14
C SER A 354 27.16 -2.73 -3.80
N GLU A 355 25.87 -2.60 -3.49
CA GLU A 355 25.01 -3.71 -3.03
C GLU A 355 24.17 -4.33 -4.15
N LEU A 356 24.08 -3.66 -5.31
CA LEU A 356 23.35 -4.16 -6.48
C LEU A 356 24.22 -4.00 -7.73
N THR A 357 24.89 -5.09 -8.11
CA THR A 357 25.80 -5.12 -9.24
C THR A 357 25.05 -4.80 -10.53
N GLY A 358 25.59 -3.87 -11.32
CA GLY A 358 25.02 -3.47 -12.60
C GLY A 358 23.94 -2.38 -12.54
N ALA A 359 23.53 -1.93 -11.35
CA ALA A 359 22.61 -0.80 -11.21
C ALA A 359 23.27 0.52 -11.63
N GLY A 360 24.49 0.78 -11.14
CA GLY A 360 25.27 1.99 -11.45
C GLY A 360 24.95 3.20 -10.55
N TYR A 361 24.06 3.04 -9.57
CA TYR A 361 23.67 4.08 -8.62
C TYR A 361 23.27 3.47 -7.27
N GLY A 362 23.07 4.30 -6.25
CA GLY A 362 22.49 3.89 -4.96
C GLY A 362 21.30 4.77 -4.61
N THR A 363 20.42 4.28 -3.74
CA THR A 363 19.17 4.96 -3.39
C THR A 363 18.71 4.67 -1.95
N SER A 364 18.02 5.63 -1.33
CA SER A 364 17.27 5.44 -0.08
C SER A 364 15.89 4.81 -0.32
N GLY A 365 15.33 4.93 -1.53
CA GLY A 365 14.05 4.37 -1.94
C GLY A 365 13.87 4.47 -3.45
N HIS A 366 13.48 3.37 -4.10
CA HIS A 366 13.27 3.30 -5.54
C HIS A 366 12.31 2.18 -5.89
N LEU A 367 11.49 2.36 -6.92
CA LEU A 367 10.55 1.34 -7.38
C LEU A 367 11.06 0.71 -8.68
N MET A 368 11.10 -0.62 -8.71
CA MET A 368 11.46 -1.40 -9.90
C MET A 368 10.32 -2.37 -10.24
N THR A 369 10.05 -2.58 -11.53
CA THR A 369 9.06 -3.56 -11.98
C THR A 369 9.74 -4.89 -12.28
N VAL A 370 9.50 -5.91 -11.46
CA VAL A 370 9.99 -7.27 -11.74
C VAL A 370 9.07 -7.94 -12.75
N ILE A 371 9.67 -8.36 -13.87
CA ILE A 371 8.97 -8.90 -15.04
C ILE A 371 9.33 -10.36 -15.31
N GLY A 372 10.32 -10.90 -14.61
CA GLY A 372 10.79 -12.24 -14.93
C GLY A 372 12.00 -12.70 -14.15
N PHE A 373 12.43 -13.90 -14.52
CA PHE A 373 13.64 -14.55 -14.03
C PHE A 373 14.36 -15.24 -15.19
N THR A 374 15.69 -15.16 -15.21
CA THR A 374 16.52 -15.86 -16.19
C THR A 374 16.57 -17.36 -15.92
N ALA A 375 17.16 -18.13 -16.85
CA ALA A 375 17.41 -19.56 -16.65
C ALA A 375 18.32 -19.87 -15.43
N THR A 376 19.20 -18.94 -15.05
CA THR A 376 20.07 -19.03 -13.86
C THR A 376 19.37 -18.56 -12.58
N GLY A 377 18.16 -18.02 -12.69
CA GLY A 377 17.37 -17.54 -11.54
C GLY A 377 17.57 -16.07 -11.18
N ASP A 378 18.31 -15.32 -11.99
CA ASP A 378 18.55 -13.89 -11.81
C ASP A 378 17.29 -13.09 -12.14
N VAL A 379 17.11 -11.97 -11.44
CA VAL A 379 15.89 -11.17 -11.52
C VAL A 379 15.94 -10.30 -12.77
N ILE A 380 14.91 -10.41 -13.62
CA ILE A 380 14.70 -9.51 -14.76
C ILE A 380 13.75 -8.41 -14.30
N ALA A 381 14.26 -7.18 -14.23
CA ALA A 381 13.49 -6.02 -13.79
C ALA A 381 13.55 -4.90 -14.84
N ASN A 382 12.42 -4.26 -15.07
CA ASN A 382 12.34 -2.95 -15.68
C ASN A 382 12.64 -1.90 -14.60
N ASP A 383 13.84 -1.36 -14.64
CA ASP A 383 14.35 -0.33 -13.74
C ASP A 383 14.18 1.06 -14.37
N PRO A 384 13.22 1.87 -13.89
CA PRO A 384 12.91 3.16 -14.51
C PRO A 384 14.04 4.18 -14.40
N ALA A 385 14.98 4.02 -13.46
CA ALA A 385 16.17 4.87 -13.31
C ALA A 385 17.25 4.52 -14.36
N SER A 386 16.89 4.66 -15.63
CA SER A 386 17.77 4.38 -16.78
C SER A 386 17.73 5.54 -17.76
N ASP A 387 18.82 5.86 -18.45
CA ASP A 387 18.92 7.04 -19.32
C ASP A 387 17.97 7.03 -20.54
N SER A 388 17.36 5.90 -20.87
CA SER A 388 16.45 5.71 -22.01
C SER A 388 15.59 4.46 -21.82
N ASN A 389 14.48 4.36 -22.56
CA ASN A 389 13.54 3.23 -22.50
C ASN A 389 14.21 1.89 -22.88
N GLU A 390 15.18 1.90 -23.79
CA GLU A 390 15.90 0.72 -24.24
C GLU A 390 16.75 0.11 -23.11
N GLN A 391 17.25 0.96 -22.20
CA GLN A 391 18.14 0.60 -21.09
C GLN A 391 17.39 0.19 -19.82
N VAL A 392 16.07 0.37 -19.77
CA VAL A 392 15.21 0.06 -18.60
C VAL A 392 15.28 -1.41 -18.20
N ARG A 393 15.35 -2.33 -19.17
CA ARG A 393 15.42 -3.75 -18.83
C ARG A 393 16.80 -4.12 -18.32
N ARG A 394 16.88 -4.53 -17.06
CA ARG A 394 18.10 -4.99 -16.38
C ARG A 394 17.94 -6.44 -15.90
N VAL A 395 19.09 -7.10 -15.73
CA VAL A 395 19.18 -8.40 -15.07
C VAL A 395 20.06 -8.22 -13.85
N TYR A 396 19.51 -8.52 -12.68
CA TYR A 396 20.17 -8.36 -11.39
C TYR A 396 20.43 -9.72 -10.75
N GLN A 397 21.60 -9.84 -10.11
CA GLN A 397 21.95 -11.06 -9.40
C GLN A 397 20.88 -11.34 -8.34
N ARG A 398 20.35 -12.57 -8.34
CA ARG A 398 19.24 -12.97 -7.48
C ARG A 398 19.48 -12.60 -6.02
N ARG A 399 20.67 -12.94 -5.52
CA ARG A 399 20.99 -12.82 -4.10
C ARG A 399 21.04 -11.37 -3.64
N GLU A 400 21.65 -10.51 -4.44
CA GLU A 400 21.74 -9.07 -4.18
C GLU A 400 20.35 -8.46 -4.16
N PHE A 401 19.56 -8.68 -5.22
CA PHE A 401 18.21 -8.16 -5.36
C PHE A 401 17.28 -8.60 -4.22
N GLU A 402 17.29 -9.90 -3.90
CA GLU A 402 16.48 -10.46 -2.82
C GLU A 402 16.80 -9.81 -1.47
N ASN A 403 18.09 -9.61 -1.20
CA ASN A 403 18.53 -9.06 0.06
C ASN A 403 18.12 -7.60 0.22
N ILE A 404 18.33 -6.77 -0.81
CA ILE A 404 17.99 -5.34 -0.75
C ILE A 404 16.47 -5.09 -0.71
N TRP A 405 15.68 -6.01 -1.28
CA TRP A 405 14.22 -5.93 -1.29
C TRP A 405 13.60 -6.37 0.04
N LEU A 406 14.07 -7.49 0.61
CA LEU A 406 13.35 -8.12 1.72
C LEU A 406 13.89 -7.73 3.10
N ARG A 407 15.08 -7.13 3.20
CA ARG A 407 15.62 -6.64 4.48
C ARG A 407 14.81 -5.44 4.99
N THR A 408 14.72 -5.32 6.32
CA THR A 408 14.05 -4.20 7.01
C THR A 408 15.04 -3.19 7.57
N LYS A 409 16.33 -3.55 7.65
CA LYS A 409 17.42 -2.67 8.06
C LYS A 409 18.58 -2.73 7.07
N ARG A 410 19.29 -1.63 6.92
CA ARG A 410 20.52 -1.52 6.11
C ARG A 410 21.47 -0.52 6.73
N TYR A 411 22.74 -0.56 6.33
CA TYR A 411 23.66 0.55 6.59
C TYR A 411 23.61 1.53 5.42
N ASN A 412 23.46 2.82 5.72
CA ASN A 412 23.56 3.88 4.72
C ASN A 412 25.04 4.21 4.43
N ALA A 413 25.30 5.15 3.51
CA ALA A 413 26.66 5.53 3.12
C ALA A 413 27.51 6.10 4.28
N SER A 414 26.87 6.60 5.34
CA SER A 414 27.54 7.08 6.56
C SER A 414 27.75 5.99 7.62
N GLY A 415 27.40 4.74 7.32
CA GLY A 415 27.51 3.61 8.25
C GLY A 415 26.41 3.56 9.32
N LYS A 416 25.39 4.42 9.24
CA LYS A 416 24.24 4.42 10.17
C LYS A 416 23.18 3.42 9.73
N VAL A 417 22.51 2.82 10.70
CA VAL A 417 21.35 1.96 10.44
C VAL A 417 20.21 2.81 9.89
N ALA A 418 19.66 2.39 8.76
CA ALA A 418 18.51 2.96 8.08
C ALA A 418 17.49 1.86 7.77
N SER A 419 16.26 2.27 7.45
CA SER A 419 15.20 1.33 7.09
C SER A 419 15.45 0.72 5.70
N GLY A 420 15.14 -0.56 5.58
CA GLY A 420 14.92 -1.26 4.32
C GLY A 420 13.42 -1.40 4.05
N THR A 421 13.06 -1.95 2.90
CA THR A 421 11.67 -1.92 2.44
C THR A 421 10.84 -3.08 2.96
N GLY A 422 11.48 -4.17 3.41
CA GLY A 422 10.81 -5.31 4.03
C GLY A 422 9.80 -6.02 3.12
N GLY A 423 10.00 -5.95 1.80
CA GLY A 423 9.17 -6.67 0.83
C GLY A 423 7.88 -5.97 0.39
N VAL A 424 7.66 -4.68 0.73
CA VAL A 424 6.48 -3.94 0.21
C VAL A 424 6.52 -3.92 -1.31
N CYS A 425 5.34 -4.12 -1.92
CA CYS A 425 5.16 -4.10 -3.35
C CYS A 425 3.75 -3.66 -3.75
N TYR A 426 3.64 -3.24 -5.02
CA TYR A 426 2.37 -3.14 -5.72
C TYR A 426 2.11 -4.40 -6.53
N LEU A 427 0.88 -4.90 -6.46
CA LEU A 427 0.38 -5.91 -7.39
C LEU A 427 -0.82 -5.35 -8.14
N TYR A 428 -0.70 -5.18 -9.46
CA TYR A 428 -1.79 -4.79 -10.34
C TYR A 428 -2.17 -5.96 -11.24
N PHE A 429 -3.46 -6.22 -11.35
CA PHE A 429 -4.00 -7.38 -12.05
C PHE A 429 -5.44 -7.12 -12.52
N PRO A 430 -5.99 -7.95 -13.41
CA PRO A 430 -7.35 -7.79 -13.87
C PRO A 430 -8.38 -7.78 -12.72
N ALA A 431 -9.44 -6.99 -12.85
CA ALA A 431 -10.59 -6.96 -11.95
C ALA A 431 -11.25 -8.34 -11.82
N HIS A 432 -11.13 -9.16 -12.87
CA HIS A 432 -11.60 -10.54 -12.93
C HIS A 432 -10.42 -11.49 -13.24
N PRO A 433 -9.57 -11.79 -12.26
CA PRO A 433 -8.41 -12.65 -12.47
C PRO A 433 -8.84 -14.07 -12.85
N THR A 434 -8.07 -14.74 -13.69
CA THR A 434 -8.29 -16.16 -14.07
C THR A 434 -8.15 -17.08 -12.84
N PRO A 435 -8.64 -18.35 -12.90
CA PRO A 435 -8.44 -19.31 -11.81
C PRO A 435 -6.96 -19.48 -11.41
N ARG A 436 -6.04 -19.49 -12.38
CA ARG A 436 -4.59 -19.57 -12.14
C ARG A 436 -4.07 -18.35 -11.37
N GLN A 437 -4.48 -17.15 -11.80
CA GLN A 437 -4.11 -15.90 -11.15
C GLN A 437 -4.68 -15.81 -9.73
N ARG A 438 -5.94 -16.19 -9.51
CA ARG A 438 -6.54 -16.24 -8.18
C ARG A 438 -5.79 -17.18 -7.24
N LYS A 439 -5.38 -18.35 -7.72
CA LYS A 439 -4.57 -19.29 -6.94
C LYS A 439 -3.21 -18.69 -6.56
N ALA A 440 -2.53 -18.02 -7.50
CA ALA A 440 -1.24 -17.38 -7.25
C ALA A 440 -1.35 -16.20 -6.26
N LEU A 441 -2.34 -15.32 -6.43
CA LEU A 441 -2.63 -14.23 -5.49
C LEU A 441 -2.95 -14.76 -4.09
N ALA A 442 -3.80 -15.79 -4.00
CA ALA A 442 -4.16 -16.39 -2.72
C ALA A 442 -2.97 -17.05 -2.00
N ALA A 443 -2.01 -17.63 -2.76
CA ALA A 443 -0.80 -18.22 -2.22
C ALA A 443 0.12 -17.18 -1.55
N VAL A 444 0.06 -15.92 -2.01
CA VAL A 444 0.80 -14.79 -1.41
C VAL A 444 -0.07 -13.94 -0.47
N GLY A 445 -1.24 -14.44 -0.07
CA GLY A 445 -2.12 -13.79 0.91
C GLY A 445 -3.07 -12.72 0.34
N VAL A 446 -3.14 -12.55 -0.98
CA VAL A 446 -4.08 -11.61 -1.63
C VAL A 446 -5.33 -12.36 -2.09
N ARG A 447 -6.50 -11.95 -1.58
CA ARG A 447 -7.79 -12.59 -1.87
C ARG A 447 -8.80 -11.60 -2.44
#